data_AF-A0A962ZIV0-F1
#
_entry.id   AF-A0A962ZIV0-F1
#
_cell.length_a   1.000
_cell.length_b   1.000
_cell.length_c   1.000
_cell.angle_alpha   90.00
_cell.angle_beta   90.00
_cell.angle_gamma   90.00
#
_symmetry.space_group_name_H-M   'P 1'
#
loop_
_entity.id
_entity.type
_entity.pdbx_description
1 polymer ?
#
loop_
_entity_poly.entity_id
_entity_poly.type
_entity_poly.pdbx_seq_one_letter_code
_entity_poly.pdbx_strand_id
1 'polypeptide(L)' 'MPEKIPADSVGIVTPATLHFDEPLPLECGRTLAGYDIVYETYGTLNADKSNGVLICHALSGH' A
#
# COMPACT_ATOMS: atom_id res chain seq x y z
N MET A 1 22.34 6.51 -3.76
CA MET A 1 21.33 7.27 -3.00
C MET A 1 21.68 8.75 -3.13
N PRO A 2 20.72 9.66 -3.31
CA PRO A 2 21.04 11.08 -3.41
C PRO A 2 21.69 11.57 -2.11
N GLU A 3 22.70 12.44 -2.22
CA GLU A 3 23.40 13.01 -1.06
C GLU A 3 22.51 13.93 -0.21
N LYS A 4 21.38 14.39 -0.78
CA LYS A 4 20.40 15.25 -0.11
C LYS A 4 18.99 14.92 -0.60
N ILE A 5 18.07 14.76 0.34
CA ILE A 5 16.64 14.57 0.05
C ILE A 5 16.04 15.96 -0.26
N PRO A 6 15.28 16.12 -1.36
CA PRO A 6 14.59 17.37 -1.67
C PRO A 6 13.62 17.80 -0.56
N ALA A 7 13.43 19.11 -0.36
CA ALA A 7 12.57 19.64 0.70
C ALA A 7 11.07 19.33 0.50
N ASP A 8 10.67 19.07 -0.74
CA ASP A 8 9.33 18.68 -1.18
C ASP A 8 9.15 17.16 -1.31
N SER A 9 10.15 16.38 -0.88
CA SER A 9 10.05 14.93 -0.80
C SER A 9 9.38 14.48 0.49
N VAL A 10 8.65 13.38 0.43
CA VAL A 10 8.14 12.65 1.61
C VAL A 10 9.23 11.90 2.38
N GLY A 11 10.47 11.90 1.88
CA GLY A 11 11.60 11.24 2.52
C GLY A 11 11.64 9.73 2.28
N ILE A 12 12.36 9.02 3.15
CA ILE A 12 12.42 7.55 3.12
C ILE A 12 11.15 7.01 3.77
N VAL A 13 10.44 6.15 3.05
CA VAL A 13 9.28 5.42 3.53
C VAL A 13 9.61 3.95 3.74
N THR A 14 8.89 3.32 4.66
CA THR A 14 9.02 1.89 4.94
C THR A 14 7.70 1.22 4.61
N PRO A 15 7.71 0.16 3.77
CA PRO A 15 6.50 -0.59 3.46
C PRO A 15 5.98 -1.29 4.72
N ALA A 16 4.66 -1.34 4.82
CA ALA A 16 3.94 -2.14 5.80
C ALA A 16 3.30 -3.35 5.10
N THR A 17 3.16 -4.43 5.84
CA THR A 17 2.46 -5.64 5.37
C THR A 17 1.23 -5.87 6.23
N LEU A 18 0.08 -6.03 5.59
CA LEU A 18 -1.17 -6.43 6.24
C LEU A 18 -1.56 -7.82 5.76
N HIS A 19 -1.66 -8.76 6.71
CA HIS A 19 -2.07 -10.13 6.46
C HIS A 19 -3.59 -10.28 6.57
N PHE A 20 -4.17 -11.09 5.69
CA PHE A 20 -5.57 -11.49 5.70
C PHE A 20 -5.68 -13.01 5.69
N ASP A 21 -6.32 -13.58 6.73
CA ASP A 21 -6.66 -15.00 6.82
C ASP A 21 -8.01 -15.33 6.14
N GLU A 22 -8.76 -14.33 5.70
CA GLU A 22 -10.06 -14.52 5.05
C GLU A 22 -9.86 -15.03 3.61
N PRO A 23 -10.52 -16.14 3.21
CA PRO A 23 -10.38 -16.65 1.85
C PRO A 23 -10.86 -15.65 0.78
N LEU A 24 -10.00 -15.33 -0.19
CA LEU A 24 -10.32 -14.43 -1.29
C LEU A 24 -10.70 -15.22 -2.56
N PRO A 25 -11.97 -15.24 -2.98
CA PRO A 25 -12.37 -15.82 -4.25
C PRO A 25 -11.86 -14.97 -5.42
N LEU A 26 -11.25 -15.63 -6.40
CA LEU A 26 -10.70 -15.01 -7.61
C LEU A 26 -11.64 -15.24 -8.78
N GLU A 27 -11.64 -14.29 -9.73
CA GLU A 27 -12.46 -14.36 -10.95
C GLU A 27 -12.17 -15.61 -11.80
N CYS A 28 -10.94 -16.15 -11.75
CA CYS A 28 -10.56 -17.39 -12.43
C CYS A 28 -11.13 -18.68 -11.78
N GLY A 29 -12.01 -18.55 -10.78
CA GLY A 29 -12.68 -19.66 -10.09
C GLY A 29 -11.83 -20.33 -8.99
N ARG A 30 -10.66 -19.77 -8.67
CA ARG A 30 -9.80 -20.24 -7.57
C ARG A 30 -10.00 -19.38 -6.32
N THR A 31 -9.48 -19.84 -5.19
CA THR A 31 -9.50 -19.10 -3.91
C THR A 31 -8.11 -19.03 -3.33
N LEU A 32 -7.70 -17.84 -2.86
CA LEU A 32 -6.54 -17.68 -2.00
C LEU A 32 -6.99 -17.89 -0.56
N ALA A 33 -6.41 -18.85 0.16
CA ALA A 33 -6.81 -19.17 1.53
C ALA A 33 -6.44 -18.07 2.53
N GLY A 34 -5.39 -17.32 2.24
CA GLY A 34 -4.93 -16.14 2.95
C GLY A 34 -3.90 -15.41 2.08
N TYR A 35 -3.70 -14.12 2.32
CA TYR A 35 -2.86 -13.27 1.47
C TYR A 35 -2.31 -12.06 2.22
N ASP A 36 -1.19 -11.56 1.75
CA ASP A 36 -0.57 -10.34 2.24
C ASP A 36 -0.77 -9.20 1.25
N ILE A 37 -1.10 -8.01 1.76
CA ILE A 37 -1.00 -6.76 1.02
C ILE A 37 0.17 -5.97 1.58
N VAL A 38 1.15 -5.69 0.73
CA VAL A 38 2.25 -4.77 1.04
C VAL A 38 1.89 -3.39 0.49
N TYR A 39 1.98 -2.37 1.34
CA TYR A 39 1.61 -1.00 0.98
C TYR A 39 2.47 0.03 1.69
N GLU A 40 2.46 1.25 1.16
CA GLU A 40 3.07 2.43 1.78
C GLU A 40 1.99 3.49 2.00
N THR A 41 2.19 4.33 3.02
CA THR A 41 1.31 5.46 3.31
C THR A 41 2.11 6.75 3.35
N TYR A 42 1.58 7.80 2.75
CA TYR A 42 2.21 9.11 2.68
C TYR A 42 1.31 10.14 3.35
N GLY A 43 1.70 10.59 4.54
CA GLY A 43 0.88 11.46 5.40
C GLY A 43 0.07 10.69 6.45
N THR A 44 -0.91 11.36 7.06
CA THR A 44 -1.68 10.84 8.21
C THR A 44 -3.17 10.95 7.94
N LEU A 45 -3.90 9.91 8.29
CA LEU A 45 -5.36 9.88 8.24
C LEU A 45 -5.95 10.86 9.28
N ASN A 46 -6.96 11.63 8.92
CA ASN A 46 -7.69 12.49 9.84
C ASN A 46 -8.60 11.67 10.78
N ALA A 47 -9.12 12.31 11.84
CA ALA A 47 -9.85 11.63 12.91
C ALA A 47 -11.14 10.94 12.43
N ASP A 48 -11.84 11.55 11.47
CA ASP A 48 -13.05 11.02 10.82
C ASP A 48 -12.76 10.08 9.64
N LYS A 49 -11.48 9.88 9.30
CA LYS A 49 -11.00 8.96 8.26
C LYS A 49 -11.50 9.28 6.84
N SER A 50 -11.76 10.55 6.55
CA SER A 50 -12.34 11.02 5.29
C SER A 50 -11.31 11.43 4.23
N ASN A 51 -10.00 11.44 4.54
CA ASN A 51 -8.94 11.90 3.63
C ASN A 51 -8.09 10.78 3.01
N GLY A 52 -8.54 9.52 3.05
CA GLY A 52 -7.83 8.40 2.42
C GLY A 52 -7.92 8.41 0.90
N VAL A 53 -6.79 8.23 0.21
CA VAL A 53 -6.72 8.08 -1.25
C VAL A 53 -5.93 6.83 -1.60
N LEU A 54 -6.52 5.93 -2.40
CA LEU A 54 -5.87 4.71 -2.88
C LEU A 54 -5.22 4.98 -4.25
N ILE A 55 -3.92 4.72 -4.35
CA ILE A 55 -3.18 4.79 -5.61
C ILE A 55 -2.91 3.37 -6.09
N CYS A 56 -3.51 2.98 -7.21
CA CYS A 56 -3.20 1.71 -7.87
C CYS A 56 -2.00 1.90 -8.79
N HIS A 57 -1.01 1.02 -8.67
CA HIS A 57 0.18 1.06 -9.51
C HIS A 57 -0.07 0.46 -10.91
N ALA A 58 0.75 0.87 -11.89
CA ALA A 58 0.80 0.21 -13.19
C ALA A 58 1.44 -1.19 -13.07
N LEU A 59 1.32 -2.05 -14.08
CA LEU A 59 1.84 -3.42 -14.02
C LEU A 59 3.33 -3.52 -13.64
N SER A 60 4.15 -2.56 -14.07
CA SER A 60 5.58 -2.48 -13.75
C SER A 60 5.90 -1.64 -12.52
N GLY A 61 4.88 -1.07 -11.86
CA GLY A 61 5.04 -0.37 -10.60
C GLY A 61 5.20 -1.37 -9.46
N HIS A 62 5.99 -0.98 -8.46
CA HIS A 62 6.25 -1.72 -7.23
C HIS A 62 6.11 -0.74 -6.07
#